data_AF-A0A4R5DEL7-F1
#
_entry.id   AF-A0A4R5DEL7-F1
#
_cell.length_a   1.000
_cell.length_b   1.000
_cell.length_c   1.000
_cell.angle_alpha   90.00
_cell.angle_beta   90.00
_cell.angle_gamma   90.00
#
_symmetry.space_group_name_H-M   'P 1'
#
loop_
_entity.id
_entity.type
_entity.pdbx_description
1 polymer ?
#
loop_
_entity_poly.entity_id
_entity_poly.type
_entity_poly.pdbx_seq_one_letter_code
_entity_poly.pdbx_strand_id
1 'polypeptide(L)'
;MAAPTGTQSPTRARITARSLRTDRWWVYPSFTALVLLAFVVYATYRAFVGEHYFIEPYLTPLYSPCVTTECVEGSAHLGTWVGDWWPLSPAVLILIIPLSLRLTCYYYRKAYYRSFWMSPPACAVAEPHRRYTGETRFPLILQNIHRYALYLALAYNVLLTYDAVMSFKSPEGEWGHMGLGSLILVVNAVLLGLYSLSCHSCRHIIGGRLRSFSKHPVRYRAWGMVSVLNGRHAQLAWASLVWVAFTDFYIWMVASGTWSDPRFF
;
A
#
# COMPACT_ATOMS: atom_id res chain seq x y z
N MET A 1 18.27 0.40 -41.24
CA MET A 1 16.91 0.68 -40.74
C MET A 1 16.51 -0.45 -39.79
N ALA A 2 15.92 -0.15 -38.63
CA ALA A 2 15.46 -1.20 -37.72
C ALA A 2 14.31 -1.99 -38.36
N ALA A 3 14.31 -3.32 -38.24
CA ALA A 3 13.22 -4.16 -38.72
C ALA A 3 11.89 -3.75 -38.07
N PRO A 4 10.77 -3.73 -38.82
CA PRO A 4 9.48 -3.37 -38.26
C PRO A 4 9.00 -4.43 -37.27
N THR A 5 8.62 -4.01 -36.06
CA THR A 5 8.21 -4.88 -34.94
C THR A 5 6.77 -4.61 -34.52
N GLY A 6 6.13 -5.56 -33.82
CA GLY A 6 4.79 -5.38 -33.27
C GLY A 6 3.70 -5.32 -34.34
N THR A 7 2.85 -4.28 -34.31
CA THR A 7 1.75 -4.08 -35.27
C THR A 7 2.23 -3.76 -36.69
N GLN A 8 3.51 -3.46 -36.88
CA GLN A 8 4.13 -3.22 -38.18
C GLN A 8 4.82 -4.47 -38.76
N SER A 9 4.75 -5.62 -38.07
CA SER A 9 5.32 -6.89 -38.54
C SER A 9 4.70 -7.33 -39.87
N PRO A 10 5.46 -7.89 -40.83
CA PRO A 10 4.96 -8.29 -42.15
C PRO A 10 3.78 -9.26 -42.14
N THR A 11 3.69 -10.10 -41.09
CA THR A 11 2.65 -11.11 -40.91
C THR A 11 1.36 -10.59 -40.26
N ARG A 12 1.28 -9.30 -39.89
CA ARG A 12 0.09 -8.69 -39.29
C ARG A 12 -0.55 -7.68 -40.23
N ALA A 13 -1.85 -7.47 -40.06
CA ALA A 13 -2.58 -6.42 -40.78
C ALA A 13 -1.91 -5.05 -40.56
N ARG A 14 -1.59 -4.35 -41.65
CA ARG A 14 -0.92 -3.05 -41.63
C ARG A 14 -1.92 -1.96 -41.24
N ILE A 15 -2.02 -1.71 -39.94
CA ILE A 15 -2.82 -0.61 -39.40
C ILE A 15 -1.91 0.62 -39.31
N THR A 16 -2.24 1.67 -40.07
CA THR A 16 -1.49 2.95 -40.05
C THR A 16 -1.78 3.77 -38.79
N ALA A 17 -2.97 3.62 -38.22
CA ALA A 17 -3.34 4.26 -36.96
C ALA A 17 -2.56 3.70 -35.76
N ARG A 18 -2.12 4.57 -34.85
CA ARG A 18 -1.41 4.16 -33.62
C ARG A 18 -2.27 3.32 -32.67
N SER A 19 -3.57 3.58 -32.63
CA SER A 19 -4.57 2.76 -31.95
C SER A 19 -5.92 2.92 -32.66
N LEU A 20 -6.74 1.86 -32.65
CA LEU A 20 -8.12 1.88 -33.15
C LEU A 20 -9.14 2.21 -32.05
N ARG A 21 -8.69 2.45 -30.82
CA ARG A 21 -9.59 2.81 -29.71
C ARG A 21 -10.07 4.23 -29.85
N THR A 22 -11.39 4.42 -29.78
CA THR A 22 -12.07 5.72 -29.80
C THR A 22 -12.44 6.23 -28.42
N ASP A 23 -12.38 5.36 -27.40
CA ASP A 23 -12.68 5.72 -26.02
C ASP A 23 -11.48 6.37 -25.31
N ARG A 24 -11.71 6.93 -24.13
CA ARG A 24 -10.68 7.60 -23.32
C ARG A 24 -9.78 6.62 -22.56
N TRP A 25 -9.17 5.68 -23.28
CA TRP A 25 -8.33 4.61 -22.73
C TRP A 25 -7.16 5.14 -21.88
N TRP A 26 -6.72 6.38 -22.13
CA TRP A 26 -5.62 7.03 -21.41
C TRP A 26 -6.01 7.53 -20.01
N VAL A 27 -7.31 7.67 -19.70
CA VAL A 27 -7.75 8.20 -18.40
C VAL A 27 -7.28 7.32 -17.25
N TYR A 28 -7.42 6.00 -17.37
CA TYR A 28 -6.98 5.07 -16.33
C TYR A 28 -5.46 5.17 -16.03
N PRO A 29 -4.55 5.04 -17.01
CA PRO A 29 -3.11 5.17 -16.73
C PRO A 29 -2.72 6.59 -16.29
N SER A 30 -3.29 7.65 -16.85
CA SER A 30 -2.97 9.03 -16.44
C SER A 30 -3.42 9.34 -15.02
N PHE A 31 -4.65 8.96 -14.65
CA PHE A 31 -5.13 9.12 -13.27
C PHE A 31 -4.29 8.30 -12.28
N THR A 32 -3.95 7.07 -12.67
CA THR A 32 -3.09 6.20 -11.85
C THR A 32 -1.71 6.83 -11.63
N ALA A 33 -1.08 7.35 -12.69
CA ALA A 33 0.22 8.03 -12.58
C ALA A 33 0.13 9.25 -11.65
N LEU A 34 -0.91 10.08 -11.82
CA LEU A 34 -1.12 11.27 -11.01
C LEU A 34 -1.23 10.93 -9.51
N VAL A 35 -2.12 10.02 -9.14
CA VAL A 35 -2.35 9.70 -7.72
C VAL A 35 -1.14 9.00 -7.11
N LEU A 36 -0.50 8.07 -7.82
CA LEU A 36 0.71 7.43 -7.31
C LEU A 36 1.87 8.41 -7.17
N LEU A 37 2.06 9.33 -8.12
CA LEU A 37 3.09 10.36 -8.02
C LEU A 37 2.81 11.32 -6.86
N ALA A 38 1.57 11.78 -6.71
CA ALA A 38 1.17 12.63 -5.60
C ALA A 38 1.40 11.93 -4.25
N PHE A 39 1.03 10.66 -4.14
CA PHE A 39 1.29 9.86 -2.94
C PHE A 39 2.78 9.70 -2.68
N VAL A 40 3.62 9.42 -3.69
CA VAL A 40 5.06 9.30 -3.51
C VAL A 40 5.66 10.63 -3.04
N VAL A 41 5.32 11.75 -3.67
CA VAL A 41 5.79 13.08 -3.24
C VAL A 41 5.36 13.36 -1.80
N TYR A 42 4.10 13.11 -1.47
CA TYR A 42 3.57 13.28 -0.12
C TYR A 42 4.29 12.40 0.91
N ALA A 43 4.37 11.09 0.66
CA ALA A 43 4.98 10.13 1.57
C ALA A 43 6.49 10.37 1.71
N THR A 44 7.18 10.78 0.65
CA THR A 44 8.59 11.19 0.74
C THR A 44 8.75 12.43 1.60
N TYR A 45 7.94 13.48 1.39
CA TYR A 45 7.98 14.66 2.26
C TYR A 45 7.76 14.28 3.72
N ARG A 46 6.68 13.53 4.02
CA ARG A 46 6.38 13.07 5.38
C ARG A 46 7.45 12.15 5.93
N ALA A 47 8.09 11.31 5.12
CA ALA A 47 9.16 10.44 5.59
C ALA A 47 10.37 11.21 6.12
N PHE A 48 10.67 12.39 5.56
CA PHE A 48 11.88 13.15 5.91
C PHE A 48 11.64 14.30 6.89
N VAL A 49 10.43 14.86 6.98
CA VAL A 49 10.13 15.98 7.87
C VAL A 49 10.36 15.63 9.34
N GLY A 50 10.02 14.41 9.77
CA GLY A 50 10.34 13.97 11.13
C GLY A 50 9.56 14.67 12.25
N GLU A 51 8.52 15.44 11.92
CA GLU A 51 7.80 16.30 12.88
C GLU A 51 6.28 16.10 12.81
N HIS A 52 5.61 16.45 13.92
CA HIS A 52 4.14 16.44 14.06
C HIS A 52 3.50 15.13 13.58
N TYR A 53 4.11 14.00 13.96
CA TYR A 53 3.62 12.65 13.64
C TYR A 53 2.94 11.98 14.83
N PHE A 54 2.98 12.61 16.00
CA PHE A 54 2.41 12.09 17.23
C PHE A 54 1.74 13.20 18.03
N ILE A 55 0.57 12.90 18.57
CA ILE A 55 -0.13 13.69 19.58
C ILE A 55 -1.01 12.71 20.35
N GLU A 56 -0.85 12.61 21.68
CA GLU A 56 -1.56 11.60 22.48
C GLU A 56 -3.09 11.65 22.24
N PRO A 57 -3.77 10.53 21.90
CA PRO A 57 -3.28 9.15 21.77
C PRO A 57 -3.01 8.68 20.32
N TYR A 58 -2.83 9.61 19.38
CA TYR A 58 -2.71 9.38 17.95
C TYR A 58 -1.27 9.36 17.45
N LEU A 59 -0.87 8.22 16.89
CA LEU A 59 0.36 8.04 16.13
C LEU A 59 0.03 7.83 14.66
N THR A 60 0.67 8.57 13.75
CA THR A 60 0.44 8.34 12.32
C THR A 60 0.92 6.96 11.87
N PRO A 61 0.18 6.30 10.97
CA PRO A 61 0.61 5.04 10.36
C PRO A 61 1.89 5.15 9.53
N LEU A 62 2.43 6.33 9.21
CA LEU A 62 3.73 6.42 8.53
C LEU A 62 4.93 6.28 9.49
N TYR A 63 4.70 6.51 10.80
CA TYR A 63 5.73 6.48 11.84
C TYR A 63 5.55 5.34 12.85
N SER A 64 4.40 4.66 12.86
CA SER A 64 4.18 3.51 13.73
C SER A 64 4.79 2.23 13.14
N PRO A 65 5.55 1.43 13.91
CA PRO A 65 6.03 1.72 15.26
C PRO A 65 7.24 2.66 15.20
N CYS A 66 7.32 3.63 16.11
CA CYS A 66 8.53 4.42 16.24
C CYS A 66 9.55 3.62 17.08
N VAL A 67 10.73 3.35 16.51
CA VAL A 67 11.72 2.41 17.08
C VAL A 67 13.12 3.00 17.27
N THR A 68 13.28 4.29 16.96
CA THR A 68 14.54 5.03 17.08
C THR A 68 14.61 5.79 18.40
N THR A 69 15.81 6.16 18.85
CA THR A 69 15.99 7.06 20.01
C THR A 69 15.42 8.46 19.79
N GLU A 70 15.33 8.92 18.54
CA GLU A 70 14.71 10.21 18.14
C GLU A 70 13.17 10.23 18.14
N CYS A 71 12.53 9.17 18.66
CA CYS A 71 11.08 9.12 18.74
C CYS A 71 10.55 10.13 19.77
N VAL A 72 9.45 10.82 19.45
CA VAL A 72 8.73 11.67 20.39
C VAL A 72 8.30 10.82 21.59
N GLU A 73 8.42 11.38 22.80
CA GLU A 73 8.01 10.70 24.02
C GLU A 73 6.56 10.19 23.92
N GLY A 74 6.32 8.96 24.36
CA GLY A 74 5.02 8.27 24.21
C GLY A 74 4.81 7.53 22.89
N SER A 75 5.47 7.93 21.79
CA SER A 75 5.25 7.31 20.46
C SER A 75 5.95 5.96 20.24
N ALA A 76 6.89 5.59 21.11
CA ALA A 76 7.71 4.39 20.97
C ALA A 76 7.08 3.14 21.61
N HIS A 77 5.93 2.68 21.08
CA HIS A 77 5.15 1.57 21.64
C HIS A 77 5.91 0.23 21.75
N LEU A 78 6.95 0.02 20.93
CA LEU A 78 7.80 -1.18 20.95
C LEU A 78 9.17 -0.95 21.59
N GLY A 79 9.38 0.21 22.22
CA GLY A 79 10.68 0.66 22.69
C GLY A 79 11.63 1.06 21.56
N THR A 80 12.79 1.59 21.95
CA THR A 80 13.81 2.12 21.05
C THR A 80 14.98 1.14 20.97
N TRP A 81 15.08 0.41 19.86
CA TRP A 81 16.17 -0.56 19.62
C TRP A 81 17.06 -0.15 18.43
N VAL A 82 16.69 0.92 17.73
CA VAL A 82 17.56 1.61 16.78
C VAL A 82 18.15 2.83 17.50
N GLY A 83 19.47 2.82 17.70
CA GLY A 83 20.17 3.91 18.37
C GLY A 83 20.44 5.11 17.48
N ASP A 84 21.19 6.07 18.02
CA ASP A 84 21.52 7.38 17.42
C ASP A 84 22.35 7.30 16.12
N TRP A 85 22.77 6.10 15.73
CA TRP A 85 23.51 5.87 14.48
C TRP A 85 22.65 6.04 13.22
N TRP A 86 21.31 6.08 13.36
CA TRP A 86 20.40 6.28 12.25
C TRP A 86 20.09 7.77 12.07
N PRO A 87 20.67 8.46 11.06
CA PRO A 87 20.57 9.91 10.93
C PRO A 87 19.29 10.37 10.23
N LEU A 88 18.46 9.44 9.76
CA LEU A 88 17.24 9.75 9.01
C LEU A 88 16.02 9.66 9.93
N SER A 89 14.90 10.23 9.49
CA SER A 89 13.65 10.15 10.26
C SER A 89 13.20 8.70 10.48
N PRO A 90 12.53 8.41 11.63
CA PRO A 90 12.09 7.06 11.99
C PRO A 90 11.17 6.43 10.93
N ALA A 91 10.38 7.26 10.24
CA ALA A 91 9.46 6.81 9.20
C ALA A 91 10.18 6.06 8.06
N VAL A 92 11.40 6.45 7.69
CA VAL A 92 12.12 5.83 6.56
C VAL A 92 12.37 4.33 6.81
N LEU A 93 12.63 3.94 8.07
CA LEU A 93 12.84 2.55 8.45
C LEU A 93 11.57 1.73 8.30
N ILE A 94 10.44 2.28 8.73
CA ILE A 94 9.19 1.55 8.78
C ILE A 94 8.51 1.51 7.41
N LEU A 95 8.58 2.59 6.63
CA LEU A 95 7.94 2.71 5.33
C LEU A 95 8.41 1.65 4.33
N ILE A 96 9.59 1.05 4.53
CA ILE A 96 10.05 -0.08 3.72
C ILE A 96 9.07 -1.26 3.74
N ILE A 97 8.35 -1.48 4.85
CA ILE A 97 7.39 -2.57 5.01
C ILE A 97 6.19 -2.38 4.08
N PRO A 98 5.35 -1.32 4.22
CA PRO A 98 4.23 -1.11 3.32
C PRO A 98 4.68 -0.85 1.88
N LEU A 99 5.83 -0.19 1.67
CA LEU A 99 6.38 0.04 0.34
C LEU A 99 6.74 -1.28 -0.35
N SER A 100 7.41 -2.20 0.35
CA SER A 100 7.78 -3.50 -0.21
C SER A 100 6.53 -4.29 -0.61
N LEU A 101 5.47 -4.29 0.21
CA LEU A 101 4.21 -4.97 -0.12
C LEU A 101 3.59 -4.36 -1.39
N ARG A 102 3.47 -3.03 -1.46
CA ARG A 102 2.83 -2.33 -2.58
C ARG A 102 3.64 -2.44 -3.86
N LEU A 103 4.94 -2.15 -3.84
CA LEU A 103 5.79 -2.20 -5.03
C LEU A 103 5.87 -3.60 -5.64
N THR A 104 5.86 -4.64 -4.79
CA THR A 104 6.00 -6.03 -5.23
C THR A 104 4.68 -6.68 -5.63
N CYS A 105 3.54 -6.05 -5.27
CA CYS A 105 2.20 -6.54 -5.53
C CYS A 105 1.90 -6.63 -7.04
N TYR A 106 1.34 -7.75 -7.48
CA TYR A 106 0.94 -7.97 -8.87
C TYR A 106 -0.03 -6.89 -9.39
N TYR A 107 -0.96 -6.45 -8.55
CA TYR A 107 -1.90 -5.38 -8.92
C TYR A 107 -1.20 -4.04 -9.15
N TYR A 108 -0.36 -3.60 -8.19
CA TYR A 108 0.39 -2.36 -8.34
C TYR A 108 1.36 -2.43 -9.50
N ARG A 109 2.00 -3.59 -9.75
CA ARG A 109 2.84 -3.81 -10.93
C ARG A 109 2.11 -3.54 -12.23
N LYS A 110 0.91 -4.10 -12.37
CA LYS A 110 0.03 -3.76 -13.50
C LYS A 110 -0.28 -2.27 -13.56
N ALA A 111 -0.53 -1.62 -12.42
CA ALA A 111 -0.84 -0.19 -12.37
C ALA A 111 0.34 0.66 -12.86
N TYR A 112 1.53 0.52 -12.26
CA TYR A 112 2.70 1.33 -12.62
C TYR A 112 3.32 0.95 -13.97
N TYR A 113 3.22 -0.32 -14.41
CA TYR A 113 3.63 -0.69 -15.77
C TYR A 113 2.76 -0.06 -16.84
N ARG A 114 1.45 0.08 -16.59
CA ARG A 114 0.53 0.75 -17.51
C ARG A 114 0.69 2.26 -17.50
N SER A 115 0.89 2.85 -16.32
CA SER A 115 0.88 4.30 -16.14
C SER A 115 2.22 4.97 -16.39
N PHE A 116 3.34 4.35 -15.99
CA PHE A 116 4.68 4.93 -16.14
C PHE A 116 5.49 4.24 -17.26
N TRP A 117 5.44 2.91 -17.37
CA TRP A 117 6.16 2.19 -18.44
C TRP A 117 5.39 2.07 -19.74
N MET A 118 4.09 2.35 -19.77
CA MET A 118 3.26 2.18 -20.98
C MET A 118 3.37 0.75 -21.58
N SER A 119 3.44 -0.32 -20.77
CA SER A 119 3.65 -1.71 -21.25
C SER A 119 2.52 -2.67 -20.90
N PRO A 120 1.62 -2.97 -21.86
CA PRO A 120 0.97 -1.95 -22.70
C PRO A 120 -0.03 -1.12 -21.84
N PRO A 121 -0.25 0.17 -22.15
CA PRO A 121 -1.04 1.07 -21.28
C PRO A 121 -2.52 0.66 -21.18
N ALA A 122 -3.06 0.05 -22.23
CA ALA A 122 -4.39 -0.53 -22.25
C ALA A 122 -4.48 -1.67 -23.26
N CYS A 123 -5.55 -2.47 -23.16
CA CYS A 123 -5.86 -3.46 -24.20
C CYS A 123 -6.00 -2.75 -25.56
N ALA A 124 -5.51 -3.37 -26.64
CA ALA A 124 -5.52 -2.83 -28.01
C ALA A 124 -4.80 -1.48 -28.20
N VAL A 125 -3.91 -1.10 -27.27
CA VAL A 125 -2.98 0.02 -27.43
C VAL A 125 -1.56 -0.57 -27.43
N ALA A 126 -0.84 -0.34 -28.53
CA ALA A 126 0.50 -0.89 -28.68
C ALA A 126 1.47 -0.32 -27.64
N GLU A 127 2.32 -1.19 -27.08
CA GLU A 127 3.41 -0.72 -26.23
C GLU A 127 4.48 0.01 -27.08
N PRO A 128 5.11 1.07 -26.54
CA PRO A 128 6.17 1.79 -27.26
C PRO A 128 7.50 1.04 -27.23
N HIS A 129 7.65 0.06 -26.32
CA HIS A 129 8.89 -0.68 -26.13
C HIS A 129 9.12 -1.71 -27.23
N ARG A 130 10.35 -1.79 -27.74
CA ARG A 130 10.72 -2.74 -28.80
C ARG A 130 11.13 -4.12 -28.26
N ARG A 131 11.56 -4.18 -27.00
CA ARG A 131 12.08 -5.38 -26.35
C ARG A 131 11.59 -5.44 -24.92
N TYR A 132 11.14 -6.61 -24.50
CA TYR A 132 10.85 -6.90 -23.11
C TYR A 132 12.09 -7.55 -22.47
N THR A 133 12.69 -6.89 -21.48
CA THR A 133 13.89 -7.41 -20.80
C THR A 133 13.58 -8.41 -19.69
N GLY A 134 12.30 -8.63 -19.38
CA GLY A 134 11.85 -9.53 -18.32
C GLY A 134 11.90 -8.94 -16.92
N GLU A 135 11.14 -9.56 -16.01
CA GLU A 135 11.16 -9.27 -14.56
C GLU A 135 12.31 -10.00 -13.83
N THR A 136 13.19 -10.69 -14.56
CA THR A 136 14.26 -11.52 -13.98
C THR A 136 15.57 -10.77 -13.75
N ARG A 137 15.64 -9.48 -14.08
CA ARG A 137 16.84 -8.65 -13.90
C ARG A 137 16.64 -7.62 -12.79
N PHE A 138 17.73 -7.24 -12.13
CA PHE A 138 17.71 -6.14 -11.18
C PHE A 138 17.29 -4.82 -11.88
N PRO A 139 16.40 -4.00 -11.29
CA PRO A 139 15.77 -4.15 -9.96
C PRO A 139 14.48 -4.98 -9.94
N LEU A 140 13.91 -5.34 -11.10
CA LEU A 140 12.62 -6.03 -11.22
C LEU A 140 12.61 -7.44 -10.61
N ILE A 141 13.75 -8.09 -10.41
CA ILE A 141 13.83 -9.38 -9.71
C ILE A 141 13.31 -9.31 -8.27
N LEU A 142 13.42 -8.15 -7.62
CA LEU A 142 12.95 -7.92 -6.25
C LEU A 142 11.43 -8.09 -6.12
N GLN A 143 10.70 -8.01 -7.23
CA GLN A 143 9.27 -8.27 -7.30
C GLN A 143 8.87 -9.67 -6.79
N ASN A 144 9.80 -10.64 -6.80
CA ASN A 144 9.56 -11.99 -6.30
C ASN A 144 9.48 -12.08 -4.77
N ILE A 145 9.90 -11.05 -4.03
CA ILE A 145 9.86 -11.06 -2.56
C ILE A 145 8.45 -10.81 -2.01
N HIS A 146 7.44 -10.56 -2.86
CA HIS A 146 6.07 -10.21 -2.43
C HIS A 146 5.50 -11.18 -1.37
N ARG A 147 5.82 -12.47 -1.50
CA ARG A 147 5.39 -13.48 -0.52
C ARG A 147 5.92 -13.22 0.89
N TYR A 148 7.13 -12.69 1.01
CA TYR A 148 7.76 -12.34 2.28
C TYR A 148 7.28 -10.98 2.79
N ALA A 149 7.12 -10.02 1.88
CA ALA A 149 6.54 -8.71 2.19
C ALA A 149 5.13 -8.84 2.79
N LEU A 150 4.33 -9.83 2.35
CA LEU A 150 3.01 -10.10 2.95
C LEU A 150 3.11 -10.47 4.43
N TYR A 151 4.06 -11.30 4.86
CA TYR A 151 4.19 -11.66 6.27
C TYR A 151 4.55 -10.46 7.14
N LEU A 152 5.50 -9.64 6.68
CA LEU A 152 5.86 -8.40 7.34
C LEU A 152 4.67 -7.44 7.42
N ALA A 153 3.91 -7.31 6.33
CA ALA A 153 2.73 -6.45 6.32
C ALA A 153 1.59 -6.96 7.21
N LEU A 154 1.42 -8.28 7.39
CA LEU A 154 0.45 -8.82 8.33
C LEU A 154 0.84 -8.51 9.77
N ALA A 155 2.12 -8.67 10.13
CA ALA A 155 2.63 -8.27 11.44
C ALA A 155 2.47 -6.75 11.66
N TYR A 156 2.75 -5.96 10.62
CA TYR A 156 2.55 -4.52 10.64
C TYR A 156 1.09 -4.10 10.86
N ASN A 157 0.14 -4.82 10.24
CA ASN A 157 -1.28 -4.57 10.47
C ASN A 157 -1.71 -4.83 11.92
N VAL A 158 -1.05 -5.76 12.62
CA VAL A 158 -1.31 -5.97 14.06
C VAL A 158 -0.90 -4.73 14.85
N LEU A 159 0.24 -4.12 14.53
CA LEU A 159 0.69 -2.88 15.17
C LEU A 159 -0.26 -1.72 14.90
N LEU A 160 -0.68 -1.52 13.65
CA LEU A 160 -1.65 -0.48 13.32
C LEU A 160 -3.02 -0.71 13.99
N THR A 161 -3.40 -1.98 14.17
CA THR A 161 -4.61 -2.33 14.93
C THR A 161 -4.43 -2.02 16.41
N TYR A 162 -3.25 -2.28 16.97
CA TYR A 162 -2.92 -1.90 18.34
C TYR A 162 -3.01 -0.38 18.53
N ASP A 163 -2.44 0.43 17.64
CA ASP A 163 -2.55 1.88 17.71
C ASP A 163 -4.00 2.35 17.60
N ALA A 164 -4.78 1.73 16.72
CA ALA A 164 -6.21 2.02 16.62
C ALA A 164 -6.97 1.69 17.91
N VAL A 165 -6.59 0.63 18.64
CA VAL A 165 -7.18 0.32 19.95
C VAL A 165 -6.68 1.28 21.03
N MET A 166 -5.40 1.63 21.04
CA MET A 166 -4.83 2.60 22.00
C MET A 166 -5.43 3.99 21.81
N SER A 167 -5.88 4.32 20.59
CA SER A 167 -6.56 5.59 20.29
C SER A 167 -7.87 5.81 21.06
N PHE A 168 -8.37 4.80 21.79
CA PHE A 168 -9.54 4.89 22.66
C PHE A 168 -9.22 5.27 24.12
N LYS A 169 -7.96 5.60 24.40
CA LYS A 169 -7.53 6.13 25.70
C LYS A 169 -7.57 7.66 25.70
N SER A 170 -7.78 8.26 26.87
CA SER A 170 -7.50 9.68 27.08
C SER A 170 -5.98 9.94 27.10
N PRO A 171 -5.54 11.20 27.00
CA PRO A 171 -4.15 11.56 27.26
C PRO A 171 -3.64 11.14 28.65
N GLU A 172 -4.55 11.02 29.63
CA GLU A 172 -4.27 10.56 30.99
C GLU A 172 -4.32 9.02 31.12
N GLY A 173 -4.64 8.30 30.04
CA GLY A 173 -4.67 6.84 29.97
C GLY A 173 -6.00 6.19 30.37
N GLU A 174 -7.06 6.98 30.61
CA GLU A 174 -8.39 6.46 30.92
C GLU A 174 -9.02 5.83 29.67
N TRP A 175 -9.81 4.77 29.83
CA TRP A 175 -10.44 4.08 28.69
C TRP A 175 -11.83 4.60 28.40
N GLY A 176 -12.24 4.44 27.15
CA GLY A 176 -13.60 4.74 26.71
C GLY A 176 -13.73 6.12 26.13
N HIS A 177 -12.65 6.69 25.59
CA HIS A 177 -12.69 7.93 24.84
C HIS A 177 -12.67 7.64 23.35
N MET A 178 -13.33 8.47 22.55
CA MET A 178 -13.29 8.36 21.11
C MET A 178 -13.33 9.74 20.47
N GLY A 179 -12.27 10.07 19.74
CA GLY A 179 -12.25 11.22 18.85
C GLY A 179 -12.43 10.83 17.39
N LEU A 180 -12.52 11.83 16.53
CA LEU A 180 -12.52 11.61 15.09
C LEU A 180 -11.21 10.93 14.64
N GLY A 181 -10.07 11.28 15.24
CA GLY A 181 -8.80 10.59 14.99
C GLY A 181 -8.86 9.09 15.30
N SER A 182 -9.55 8.69 16.37
CA SER A 182 -9.74 7.28 16.74
C SER A 182 -10.51 6.52 15.66
N LEU A 183 -11.61 7.10 15.15
CA LEU A 183 -12.38 6.53 14.05
C LEU A 183 -11.54 6.41 12.78
N ILE A 184 -10.76 7.44 12.44
CA ILE A 184 -9.90 7.45 11.24
C ILE A 184 -8.84 6.34 11.32
N LEU A 185 -8.22 6.16 12.49
CA LEU A 185 -7.23 5.09 12.75
C LEU A 185 -7.85 3.70 12.64
N VAL A 186 -9.05 3.49 13.18
CA VAL A 186 -9.77 2.21 13.04
C VAL A 186 -10.06 1.90 11.57
N VAL A 187 -10.61 2.86 10.82
CA VAL A 187 -10.87 2.68 9.38
C VAL A 187 -9.56 2.40 8.64
N ASN A 188 -8.46 3.05 9.00
CA ASN A 188 -7.14 2.82 8.42
C ASN A 188 -6.64 1.39 8.66
N ALA A 189 -6.66 0.93 9.92
CA ALA A 189 -6.25 -0.43 10.29
C ALA A 189 -7.11 -1.48 9.56
N VAL A 190 -8.43 -1.28 9.47
CA VAL A 190 -9.34 -2.17 8.76
C VAL A 190 -9.04 -2.19 7.26
N LEU A 191 -8.89 -1.04 6.61
CA LEU A 191 -8.62 -0.97 5.16
C LEU A 191 -7.27 -1.59 4.79
N LEU A 192 -6.22 -1.35 5.58
CA LEU A 192 -4.91 -1.95 5.37
C LEU A 192 -4.92 -3.46 5.65
N GLY A 193 -5.63 -3.90 6.68
CA GLY A 193 -5.85 -5.31 6.99
C GLY A 193 -6.57 -6.03 5.86
N LEU A 194 -7.68 -5.46 5.37
CA LEU A 194 -8.43 -5.99 4.23
C LEU A 194 -7.60 -6.02 2.95
N TYR A 195 -6.76 -5.00 2.71
CA TYR A 195 -5.83 -5.00 1.58
C TYR A 195 -4.83 -6.17 1.65
N SER A 196 -4.23 -6.41 2.81
CA SER A 196 -3.32 -7.56 3.02
C SER A 196 -4.03 -8.90 2.88
N LEU A 197 -5.20 -9.06 3.49
CA LEU A 197 -5.99 -10.29 3.48
C LEU A 197 -6.59 -10.61 2.11
N SER A 198 -6.87 -9.59 1.28
CA SER A 198 -7.37 -9.78 -0.09
C SER A 198 -6.29 -10.18 -1.11
N CYS A 199 -5.02 -10.28 -0.71
CA CYS A 199 -3.93 -10.60 -1.61
C CYS A 199 -4.00 -12.04 -2.17
N HIS A 200 -3.56 -12.24 -3.42
CA HIS A 200 -3.38 -13.58 -4.01
C HIS A 200 -2.43 -14.46 -3.18
N SER A 201 -1.38 -13.88 -2.60
CA SER A 201 -0.47 -14.60 -1.72
C SER A 201 -1.18 -15.08 -0.44
N CYS A 202 -2.08 -14.28 0.14
CA CYS A 202 -2.88 -14.70 1.30
C CYS A 202 -3.83 -15.86 0.92
N ARG A 203 -4.51 -15.74 -0.22
CA ARG A 203 -5.35 -16.81 -0.79
C ARG A 203 -4.56 -18.11 -0.97
N HIS A 204 -3.33 -18.02 -1.47
CA HIS A 204 -2.45 -19.17 -1.64
C HIS A 204 -1.97 -19.76 -0.30
N ILE A 205 -1.68 -18.93 0.71
CA ILE A 205 -1.35 -19.43 2.07
C ILE A 205 -2.52 -20.24 2.64
N ILE A 206 -3.75 -19.70 2.52
CA ILE A 206 -4.94 -20.34 3.09
C ILE A 206 -5.36 -21.57 2.32
N GLY A 207 -5.44 -21.54 0.99
CA GLY A 207 -5.95 -22.67 0.19
C GLY A 207 -4.88 -23.54 -0.47
N GLY A 208 -3.62 -23.14 -0.43
CA GLY A 208 -2.55 -23.79 -1.18
C GLY A 208 -2.33 -25.24 -0.76
N ARG A 209 -2.02 -26.09 -1.74
CA ARG A 209 -1.77 -27.54 -1.54
C ARG A 209 -2.97 -28.35 -1.03
N LEU A 210 -4.18 -27.79 -0.99
CA LEU A 210 -5.39 -28.56 -0.73
C LEU A 210 -5.66 -29.52 -1.89
N ARG A 211 -5.69 -30.83 -1.60
CA ARG A 211 -6.03 -31.89 -2.57
C ARG A 211 -7.49 -32.36 -2.47
N SER A 212 -8.16 -32.09 -1.35
CA SER A 212 -9.55 -32.45 -1.11
C SER A 212 -10.22 -31.38 -0.24
N PHE A 213 -11.30 -30.77 -0.73
CA PHE A 213 -12.03 -29.74 0.02
C PHE A 213 -12.96 -30.32 1.09
N SER A 214 -13.52 -31.50 0.86
CA SER A 214 -14.42 -32.17 1.82
C SER A 214 -13.70 -32.58 3.11
N LYS A 215 -12.40 -32.93 3.03
CA LYS A 215 -11.58 -33.28 4.20
C LYS A 215 -11.06 -32.06 4.99
N HIS A 216 -11.16 -30.86 4.43
CA HIS A 216 -10.66 -29.63 5.05
C HIS A 216 -11.70 -28.48 4.99
N PRO A 217 -12.89 -28.67 5.57
CA PRO A 217 -14.01 -27.75 5.39
C PRO A 217 -13.75 -26.34 5.95
N VAL A 218 -13.05 -26.24 7.09
CA VAL A 218 -12.69 -24.92 7.69
C VAL A 218 -11.75 -24.15 6.77
N ARG A 219 -10.70 -24.81 6.27
CA ARG A 219 -9.71 -24.21 5.37
C ARG A 219 -10.33 -23.81 4.03
N TYR A 220 -11.25 -24.64 3.50
CA TYR A 220 -12.01 -24.32 2.31
C TYR A 220 -12.93 -23.10 2.51
N ARG A 221 -13.63 -23.00 3.64
CA ARG A 221 -14.43 -21.80 3.98
C ARG A 221 -13.59 -20.55 4.07
N ALA A 222 -12.47 -20.59 4.79
CA ALA A 222 -11.53 -19.46 4.88
C ALA A 222 -10.98 -19.05 3.50
N TRP A 223 -10.61 -20.03 2.67
CA TRP A 223 -10.20 -19.76 1.29
C TRP A 223 -11.32 -19.12 0.46
N GLY A 224 -12.57 -19.56 0.64
CA GLY A 224 -13.75 -18.96 0.01
C GLY A 224 -13.91 -17.48 0.39
N MET A 225 -13.85 -17.15 1.68
CA MET A 225 -13.91 -15.76 2.16
C MET A 225 -12.80 -14.90 1.55
N VAL A 226 -11.56 -15.38 1.59
CA VAL A 226 -10.43 -14.65 0.99
C VAL A 226 -10.53 -14.57 -0.54
N SER A 227 -11.14 -15.56 -1.20
CA SER A 227 -11.41 -15.50 -2.65
C SER A 227 -12.41 -14.39 -3.00
N VAL A 228 -13.44 -14.18 -2.17
CA VAL A 228 -14.39 -13.07 -2.33
C VAL A 228 -13.68 -11.73 -2.13
N LEU A 229 -12.89 -11.60 -1.06
CA LEU A 229 -12.11 -10.38 -0.80
C LEU A 229 -11.10 -10.09 -1.92
N ASN A 230 -10.45 -11.12 -2.44
CA ASN A 230 -9.48 -11.02 -3.53
C ASN A 230 -10.09 -10.44 -4.82
N GLY A 231 -11.36 -10.73 -5.11
CA GLY A 231 -12.10 -10.09 -6.19
C GLY A 231 -12.22 -8.56 -6.06
N ARG A 232 -12.06 -8.03 -4.85
CA ARG A 232 -12.06 -6.59 -4.55
C ARG A 232 -10.67 -6.02 -4.22
N HIS A 233 -9.60 -6.77 -4.47
CA HIS A 233 -8.24 -6.39 -4.06
C HIS A 233 -7.80 -5.03 -4.65
N ALA A 234 -8.18 -4.75 -5.90
CA ALA A 234 -7.88 -3.48 -6.56
C ALA A 234 -8.55 -2.30 -5.83
N GLN A 235 -9.84 -2.43 -5.48
CA GLN A 235 -10.59 -1.39 -4.77
C GLN A 235 -10.00 -1.16 -3.37
N LEU A 236 -9.67 -2.24 -2.65
CA LEU A 236 -9.05 -2.18 -1.33
C LEU A 236 -7.65 -1.57 -1.38
N ALA A 237 -6.88 -1.82 -2.44
CA ALA A 237 -5.57 -1.22 -2.66
C ALA A 237 -5.67 0.32 -2.79
N TRP A 238 -6.62 0.82 -3.57
CA TRP A 238 -6.84 2.27 -3.71
C TRP A 238 -7.42 2.90 -2.44
N ALA A 239 -8.45 2.28 -1.86
CA ALA A 239 -9.07 2.78 -0.63
C ALA A 239 -8.04 2.90 0.50
N SER A 240 -7.22 1.86 0.71
CA SER A 240 -6.17 1.90 1.73
C SER A 240 -5.03 2.87 1.41
N LEU A 241 -4.70 3.09 0.14
CA LEU A 241 -3.66 4.07 -0.26
C LEU A 241 -4.11 5.51 0.04
N VAL A 242 -5.32 5.87 -0.38
CA VAL A 242 -5.88 7.20 -0.14
C VAL A 242 -6.12 7.41 1.35
N TRP A 243 -6.67 6.41 2.03
CA TRP A 243 -7.02 6.54 3.44
C TRP A 243 -5.79 6.61 4.35
N VAL A 244 -4.70 5.89 4.05
CA VAL A 244 -3.47 6.01 4.87
C VAL A 244 -2.83 7.39 4.73
N ALA A 245 -2.86 7.99 3.53
CA ALA A 245 -2.40 9.36 3.34
C ALA A 245 -3.30 10.36 4.08
N PHE A 246 -4.61 10.17 4.01
CA PHE A 246 -5.57 10.99 4.76
C PHE A 246 -5.38 10.87 6.28
N THR A 247 -5.15 9.65 6.78
CA THR A 247 -4.92 9.39 8.21
C THR A 247 -3.67 10.11 8.71
N ASP A 248 -2.57 9.99 7.97
CA ASP A 248 -1.34 10.73 8.29
C ASP A 248 -1.55 12.24 8.24
N PHE A 249 -2.22 12.75 7.20
CA PHE A 249 -2.50 14.17 7.05
C PHE A 249 -3.36 14.71 8.19
N TYR A 250 -4.43 13.99 8.56
CA TYR A 250 -5.30 14.38 9.67
C TYR A 250 -4.52 14.48 10.97
N ILE A 251 -3.77 13.44 11.33
CA ILE A 251 -2.96 13.43 12.57
C ILE A 251 -1.91 14.52 12.51
N TRP A 252 -1.30 14.77 11.35
CA TRP A 252 -0.36 15.87 11.16
C TRP A 252 -0.99 17.24 11.41
N MET A 253 -2.19 17.51 10.88
CA MET A 253 -2.90 18.76 11.13
C MET A 253 -3.29 18.93 12.60
N VAL A 254 -3.68 17.85 13.29
CA VAL A 254 -4.01 17.87 14.71
C VAL A 254 -2.75 18.07 15.57
N ALA A 255 -1.67 17.34 15.28
CA ALA A 255 -0.40 17.41 16.01
C ALA A 255 0.37 18.73 15.77
N SER A 256 0.09 19.44 14.67
CA SER A 256 0.60 20.80 14.43
C SER A 256 -0.25 21.90 15.07
N GLY A 257 -1.38 21.55 15.69
CA GLY A 257 -2.33 22.52 16.24
C GLY A 257 -3.15 23.27 15.18
N THR A 258 -3.06 22.89 13.91
CA THR A 258 -3.83 23.50 12.82
C THR A 258 -5.31 23.14 12.92
N TRP A 259 -5.61 21.89 13.30
CA TRP A 259 -6.97 21.39 13.54
C TRP A 259 -7.16 20.94 14.98
N SER A 260 -8.35 21.19 15.53
CA SER A 260 -8.80 20.54 16.76
C SER A 260 -9.37 19.16 16.44
N ASP A 261 -9.07 18.15 17.25
CA ASP A 261 -9.73 16.83 17.14
C ASP A 261 -11.12 16.85 17.79
N PRO A 262 -12.21 16.69 17.02
CA PRO A 262 -13.55 16.58 17.60
C PRO A 262 -13.66 15.31 18.45
N ARG A 263 -14.11 15.46 19.69
CA ARG A 263 -14.36 14.35 20.62
C ARG A 263 -15.83 13.96 20.61
N PHE A 264 -16.10 12.66 20.63
CA PHE A 264 -17.46 12.11 20.72
C PHE A 264 -17.85 11.85 22.18
N PHE A 265 -16.94 11.25 22.95
CA PHE A 265 -17.03 10.96 24.39
C PHE A 265 -15.64 10.63 24.94
#